data_AF-A0A140K484-F1
#
_entry.id   AF-A0A140K484-F1
#
_cell.length_a   1.000
_cell.length_b   1.000
_cell.length_c   1.000
_cell.angle_alpha   90.00
_cell.angle_beta   90.00
_cell.angle_gamma   90.00
#
_symmetry.space_group_name_H-M   'P 1'
#
loop_
_entity.id
_entity.type
_entity.pdbx_description
1 polymer ?
#
loop_
_entity_poly.entity_id
_entity_poly.type
_entity_poly.pdbx_seq_one_letter_code
_entity_poly.pdbx_strand_id
1 'polypeptide(L)' 'MLQQIQDNLISPRIMENTVHISPVIVFLSLLIGARVAGLLGIFLAVPIAGVIVSWLEIDEIKAE' A
#
# COMPACT_ATOMS: atom_id res chain seq x y z
N MET A 1 13.64 -5.84 -27.51
CA MET A 1 12.24 -6.01 -27.98
C MET A 1 11.35 -6.67 -26.93
N LEU A 2 11.55 -7.93 -26.53
CA LEU A 2 10.71 -8.57 -25.49
C LEU A 2 10.74 -7.80 -24.14
N GLN A 3 11.93 -7.44 -23.66
CA GLN A 3 12.08 -6.65 -22.44
C GLN A 3 11.34 -5.29 -22.51
N GLN A 4 11.41 -4.60 -23.65
CA GLN A 4 10.70 -3.32 -23.85
C GLN A 4 9.18 -3.48 -23.82
N ILE A 5 8.64 -4.56 -24.35
CA ILE A 5 7.21 -4.86 -24.23
C ILE A 5 6.84 -5.17 -22.78
N GLN A 6 7.69 -5.92 -22.08
CA GLN A 6 7.50 -6.20 -20.66
C GLN A 6 7.48 -4.91 -19.84
N ASP A 7 8.50 -4.07 -19.96
CA ASP A 7 8.68 -2.89 -19.13
C ASP A 7 7.67 -1.78 -19.43
N ASN A 8 7.25 -1.60 -20.69
CA ASN A 8 6.38 -0.49 -21.09
C ASN A 8 4.90 -0.85 -21.18
N LEU A 9 4.54 -2.14 -21.28
CA LEU A 9 3.15 -2.56 -21.49
C LEU A 9 2.65 -3.54 -20.42
N ILE A 10 3.48 -4.50 -20.02
CA ILE A 10 3.08 -5.55 -19.09
C ILE A 10 3.23 -5.07 -17.65
N SER A 11 4.38 -4.49 -17.29
CA SER A 11 4.65 -4.00 -15.93
C SER A 11 3.63 -2.96 -15.46
N PRO A 12 3.27 -1.91 -16.25
CA PRO A 12 2.27 -0.93 -15.82
C PRO A 12 0.88 -1.53 -15.60
N ARG A 13 0.45 -2.45 -16.47
CA ARG A 13 -0.84 -3.15 -16.34
C ARG A 13 -0.94 -4.03 -15.09
N ILE A 14 0.17 -4.65 -14.69
CA ILE A 14 0.21 -5.45 -13.46
C ILE A 14 0.27 -4.53 -12.23
N MET A 15 0.98 -3.40 -12.33
CA MET A 15 1.13 -2.40 -11.27
C MET A 15 -0.06 -1.44 -11.14
N GLU A 16 -1.06 -1.53 -12.02
CA GLU A 16 -2.23 -0.62 -12.07
C GLU A 16 -2.98 -0.57 -10.73
N ASN A 17 -3.02 -1.67 -9.98
CA ASN A 17 -3.67 -1.78 -8.68
C ASN A 17 -2.72 -1.58 -7.50
N THR A 18 -1.62 -0.83 -7.66
CA THR A 18 -0.73 -0.54 -6.53
C THR A 18 -1.46 0.36 -5.53
N VAL A 19 -1.45 -0.03 -4.25
CA VAL A 19 -2.05 0.76 -3.18
C VAL A 19 -1.33 2.11 -3.08
N HIS A 20 -2.05 3.19 -3.35
CA HIS A 20 -1.51 4.55 -3.29
C HIS A 20 -1.55 5.07 -1.84
N ILE A 21 -0.67 4.54 -0.99
CA ILE A 21 -0.61 4.96 0.41
C ILE A 21 0.09 6.33 0.52
N SER A 22 -0.62 7.32 1.05
CA SER A 22 -0.03 8.62 1.41
C SER A 22 1.12 8.46 2.42
N PRO A 23 2.26 9.17 2.25
CA PRO A 23 3.35 9.17 3.23
C PRO A 23 2.91 9.53 4.65
N VAL A 24 1.87 10.36 4.78
CA VAL A 24 1.30 10.74 6.09
C VAL A 24 0.67 9.53 6.80
N ILE A 25 -0.03 8.67 6.06
CA ILE A 25 -0.65 7.45 6.62
C ILE A 25 0.45 6.49 7.10
N VAL A 26 1.52 6.31 6.33
CA VAL A 26 2.66 5.48 6.72
C VAL A 26 3.30 6.04 7.99
N PHE A 27 3.55 7.35 8.04
CA PHE A 27 4.14 8.00 9.20
C PHE A 27 3.30 7.83 10.47
N LEU A 28 1.99 8.08 10.39
CA LEU A 28 1.08 7.89 11.54
C LEU A 28 1.02 6.42 11.97
N SER A 29 0.97 5.49 11.02
CA SER A 29 0.96 4.05 11.30
C SER A 29 2.23 3.62 12.04
N LEU A 30 3.40 4.16 11.67
CA LEU A 30 4.66 3.92 12.34
C LEU A 30 4.66 4.44 13.78
N LEU A 31 4.14 5.66 14.01
CA LEU A 31 4.05 6.24 15.36
C LEU A 31 3.11 5.41 16.26
N ILE A 32 1.95 5.03 15.74
CA ILE A 32 0.97 4.20 16.46
C ILE A 32 1.58 2.82 16.76
N GLY A 33 2.17 2.17 15.75
CA GLY A 33 2.83 0.87 15.90
C GLY A 33 3.95 0.90 16.93
N ALA A 34 4.83 1.90 16.86
CA ALA A 34 5.90 2.11 17.84
C ALA A 34 5.35 2.22 19.27
N ARG A 35 4.23 2.91 19.47
CA ARG A 35 3.63 3.09 20.80
C ARG A 35 2.97 1.82 21.32
N VAL A 36 2.30 1.06 20.46
CA VAL A 36 1.51 -0.13 20.86
C VAL A 36 2.40 -1.35 21.09
N ALA A 37 3.37 -1.60 20.21
CA ALA A 37 4.17 -2.83 20.20
C ALA A 37 5.68 -2.58 20.03
N GLY A 38 6.15 -1.34 20.16
CA GLY A 38 7.57 -1.00 20.05
C GLY A 38 8.14 -1.35 18.67
N LEU A 39 9.30 -1.99 18.65
CA LEU A 39 9.98 -2.38 17.42
C LEU A 39 9.12 -3.30 16.53
N LEU A 40 8.39 -4.25 17.13
CA LEU A 40 7.51 -5.14 16.37
C LEU A 40 6.36 -4.38 15.71
N GLY A 41 5.82 -3.38 16.39
CA GLY A 41 4.76 -2.54 15.83
C GLY A 41 5.23 -1.67 14.67
N ILE A 42 6.47 -1.18 14.70
CA ILE A 42 7.09 -0.45 13.57
C ILE A 42 7.23 -1.39 12.36
N PHE A 43 7.74 -2.61 12.56
CA PHE A 43 7.92 -3.59 11.49
C PHE A 43 6.60 -3.95 10.80
N LEU A 44 5.52 -4.12 11.59
CA LEU A 44 4.20 -4.49 11.07
C LEU A 44 3.36 -3.29 10.61
N ALA A 45 3.73 -2.05 10.93
CA ALA A 45 2.93 -0.87 10.63
C ALA A 45 2.65 -0.69 9.14
N VAL A 46 3.66 -0.86 8.29
CA VAL A 46 3.55 -0.67 6.84
C VAL A 46 2.61 -1.70 6.18
N PRO A 47 2.81 -3.03 6.36
CA PRO A 47 1.92 -4.00 5.75
C PRO A 47 0.48 -3.88 6.28
N ILE A 48 0.27 -3.60 7.56
CA ILE A 48 -1.07 -3.40 8.12
C ILE A 48 -1.73 -2.16 7.51
N ALA A 49 -1.02 -1.04 7.41
CA ALA A 49 -1.54 0.18 6.78
C ALA A 49 -1.93 -0.07 5.32
N GLY A 50 -1.13 -0.83 4.57
CA GLY A 50 -1.45 -1.17 3.18
C GLY A 50 -2.70 -2.03 3.03
N VAL A 51 -2.90 -3.00 3.92
CA VAL A 51 -4.15 -3.78 3.94
C VAL A 51 -5.34 -2.89 4.26
N ILE A 52 -5.26 -2.05 5.29
CA ILE A 52 -6.38 -1.18 5.69
C ILE A 52 -6.75 -0.21 4.56
N VAL A 53 -5.77 0.47 3.95
CA VAL A 53 -6.02 1.41 2.86
C VAL A 53 -6.61 0.71 1.65
N SER A 54 -6.06 -0.44 1.26
CA SER A 54 -6.59 -1.21 0.14
C SER A 54 -8.03 -1.65 0.35
N TRP A 55 -8.41 -2.03 1.57
CA TRP A 55 -9.79 -2.39 1.89
C TRP A 55 -10.73 -1.17 1.79
N LEU A 56 -10.31 -0.02 2.30
CA LEU A 56 -11.10 1.22 2.24
C LEU A 56 -11.31 1.71 0.80
N GLU A 57 -10.28 1.65 -0.06
CA GLU A 57 -10.39 2.00 -1.49
C GLU A 57 -11.35 1.05 -2.24
N ILE A 58 -11.37 -0.24 -1.89
CA ILE A 58 -12.32 -1.21 -2.48
C ILE A 58 -13.77 -0.86 -2.15
N ASP A 59 -14.03 -0.33 -0.96
CA ASP A 59 -15.38 0.02 -0.53
C ASP A 59 -15.90 1.29 -1.22
N GLU A 60 -15.03 2.27 -1.51
CA GLU A 60 -15.40 3.45 -2.32
C GLU A 60 -15.79 3.07 -3.75
N ILE A 61 -15.02 2.17 -4.41
CA ILE A 61 -15.30 1.73 -5.79
C ILE A 61 -16.63 0.97 -5.92
N LYS A 62 -17.10 0.31 -4.85
CA LYS A 62 -18.38 -0.43 -4.84
C LYS A 62 -19.59 0.44 -4.53
N ALA A 63 -19.39 1.64 -3.99
CA ALA A 63 -20.46 2.55 -3.58
C ALA A 63 -20.95 3.48 -4.72
N GLU A 64 -20.22 3.52 -5.84
CA GLU A 64 -20.59 4.18 -7.10
C GLU A 64 -21.18 3.19 -8.11
#